data_AF-A0AAV5R6J8-F1
#
_entry.id   AF-A0AAV5R6J8-F1
#
_cell.length_a   1.000
_cell.length_b   1.000
_cell.length_c   1.000
_cell.angle_alpha   90.00
_cell.angle_beta   90.00
_cell.angle_gamma   90.00
#
_symmetry.space_group_name_H-M   'P 1'
#
loop_
_entity.id
_entity.type
_entity.pdbx_description
1 polymer ?
#
loop_
_entity_poly.entity_id
_entity_poly.type
_entity_poly.pdbx_seq_one_letter_code
_entity_poly.pdbx_strand_id
1 'polypeptide(L)'
;MSSENTASFAESATETFETFTEYATATANATGNETTTENITKSISLATPLLYLGVLIFTLITFSIYHRRTKVHQLQKLTSSSLFNPEYEIKAEDVLSANIDTPTIDSIPALIYSDLKELNAHEKMLKTSLVQRAAESMRRIIKLKETEPSIMILYTKGLIGDDSFKRYQMQVKLQDAEMMEIAKEAENYKQGWSRTIFPIAQEVMMNQALRRRINSINERKKIMENLTYKGVENVMDDIKARIDSIKINIVKK
;
A
#
# COMPACT_ATOMS: atom_id res chain seq x y z
N MET A 1 21.00 -34.27 -20.84
CA MET A 1 19.78 -34.17 -21.65
C MET A 1 18.90 -33.11 -20.99
N SER A 2 18.62 -31.94 -21.53
CA SER A 2 19.01 -31.26 -22.76
C SER A 2 18.77 -29.77 -22.50
N SER A 3 19.75 -28.91 -22.79
CA SER A 3 19.65 -27.46 -22.73
C SER A 3 19.93 -26.92 -24.12
N GLU A 4 18.89 -26.62 -24.89
CA GLU A 4 19.01 -25.96 -26.19
C GLU A 4 17.62 -25.47 -26.60
N ASN A 5 17.31 -24.18 -26.39
CA ASN A 5 16.37 -23.44 -27.25
C ASN A 5 16.40 -21.93 -26.96
N THR A 6 17.41 -21.22 -27.46
CA THR A 6 17.39 -19.73 -27.55
C THR A 6 18.08 -19.18 -28.80
N ALA A 7 18.27 -20.00 -29.84
CA ALA A 7 18.97 -19.59 -31.07
C ALA A 7 18.06 -19.25 -32.26
N SER A 8 16.73 -19.39 -32.16
CA SER A 8 15.84 -19.30 -33.33
C SER A 8 15.20 -17.92 -33.59
N PHE A 9 15.63 -16.85 -32.92
CA PHE A 9 15.07 -15.50 -33.14
C PHE A 9 16.07 -14.52 -33.77
N ALA A 10 17.32 -14.94 -33.98
CA ALA A 10 18.39 -14.10 -34.54
C ALA A 10 18.53 -14.21 -36.07
N GLU A 11 17.84 -15.16 -36.72
CA GLU A 11 18.09 -15.50 -38.13
C GLU A 11 17.12 -14.83 -39.12
N SER A 12 16.01 -14.24 -38.66
CA SER A 12 15.01 -13.62 -39.54
C SER A 12 15.24 -12.13 -39.84
N ALA A 13 16.30 -11.51 -39.33
CA ALA A 13 16.61 -10.09 -39.54
C ALA A 13 17.74 -9.83 -40.54
N THR A 14 18.42 -10.88 -41.00
CA THR A 14 19.60 -10.79 -41.89
C THR A 14 19.26 -10.90 -43.37
N GLU A 15 18.11 -11.43 -43.77
CA GLU A 15 17.77 -11.64 -45.19
C GLU A 15 17.06 -10.45 -45.87
N THR A 16 16.68 -9.39 -45.14
CA THR A 16 15.99 -8.22 -45.72
C THR A 16 16.91 -7.04 -46.05
N PHE A 17 18.22 -7.17 -45.81
CA PHE A 17 19.18 -6.10 -46.04
C PHE A 17 19.99 -6.25 -47.35
N GLU A 18 20.05 -7.45 -47.94
CA GLU A 18 20.88 -7.71 -49.13
C GLU A 18 20.20 -7.36 -50.47
N THR A 19 18.89 -7.12 -50.51
CA THR A 19 18.17 -6.86 -51.78
C THR A 19 18.09 -5.39 -52.21
N PHE A 20 18.66 -4.46 -51.44
CA PHE A 20 18.64 -3.02 -51.80
C PHE A 20 19.90 -2.53 -52.51
N THR A 21 20.94 -3.36 -52.63
CA THR A 21 22.25 -2.94 -53.16
C THR A 21 22.52 -3.29 -54.64
N GLU A 22 21.62 -3.99 -55.34
CA GLU A 22 21.88 -4.48 -56.71
C GLU A 22 21.13 -3.72 -57.84
N TYR A 23 20.26 -2.76 -57.52
CA TYR A 23 19.53 -1.99 -58.56
C TYR A 23 20.18 -0.67 -59.00
N ALA A 24 21.39 -0.34 -58.54
CA ALA A 24 22.03 0.93 -58.84
C ALA A 24 23.21 0.86 -59.83
N THR A 25 23.43 -0.29 -60.48
CA THR A 25 24.54 -0.48 -61.43
C THR A 25 24.09 -1.10 -62.74
N ALA A 26 23.23 -0.40 -63.49
CA ALA A 26 23.16 -0.56 -64.95
C ALA A 26 22.50 0.66 -65.59
N THR A 27 23.18 1.24 -66.56
CA THR A 27 22.70 2.29 -67.51
C THR A 27 23.00 3.74 -67.13
N ALA A 28 24.24 4.17 -67.41
CA ALA A 28 24.51 5.54 -67.84
C ALA A 28 25.86 5.62 -68.57
N ASN A 29 25.95 5.02 -69.76
CA ASN A 29 26.95 5.44 -70.74
C ASN A 29 26.43 6.69 -71.45
N ALA A 30 26.80 7.86 -70.95
CA ALA A 30 26.70 9.11 -71.69
C ALA A 30 27.96 9.94 -71.42
N THR A 31 28.85 9.87 -72.42
CA THR A 31 29.75 10.91 -72.94
C THR A 31 30.07 12.08 -72.01
N GLY A 32 31.35 12.18 -71.63
CA GLY A 32 31.89 13.35 -70.97
C GLY A 32 31.84 14.60 -71.83
N ASN A 33 31.61 15.74 -71.19
CA ASN A 33 32.56 16.85 -71.20
C ASN A 33 32.20 17.88 -70.12
N GLU A 34 33.21 18.13 -69.29
CA GLU A 34 33.55 19.38 -68.59
C GLU A 34 32.44 20.18 -67.91
N THR A 35 32.39 20.15 -66.57
CA THR A 35 32.58 21.38 -65.78
C THR A 35 32.76 21.10 -64.28
N THR A 36 33.79 21.72 -63.71
CA THR A 36 33.94 22.14 -62.30
C THR A 36 34.11 21.03 -61.25
N THR A 37 35.37 20.72 -60.96
CA THR A 37 35.77 20.08 -59.70
C THR A 37 35.53 21.03 -58.52
N GLU A 38 34.36 20.97 -57.91
CA GLU A 38 34.17 21.51 -56.57
C GLU A 38 34.78 20.53 -55.56
N ASN A 39 35.82 21.00 -54.88
CA ASN A 39 36.42 20.32 -53.74
C ASN A 39 35.37 20.21 -52.63
N ILE A 40 34.67 19.07 -52.52
CA ILE A 40 33.90 18.75 -51.31
C ILE A 40 34.91 18.32 -50.25
N THR A 41 35.59 19.29 -49.65
CA THR A 41 36.22 19.09 -48.35
C THR A 41 35.07 18.80 -47.38
N LYS A 42 34.82 17.51 -47.12
CA LYS A 42 33.96 17.07 -46.00
C LYS A 42 34.63 17.56 -44.72
N SER A 43 34.32 18.79 -44.34
CA SER A 43 34.51 19.25 -42.97
C SER A 43 33.84 18.21 -42.10
N ILE A 44 34.61 17.52 -41.26
CA ILE A 44 34.09 16.65 -40.22
C ILE A 44 33.29 17.58 -39.32
N SER A 45 32.00 17.66 -39.64
CA SER A 45 31.12 18.70 -39.16
C SER A 45 30.98 18.51 -37.66
N LEU A 46 31.00 19.62 -36.92
CA LEU A 46 30.72 19.69 -35.48
C LEU A 46 29.41 18.96 -35.09
N ALA A 47 28.56 18.67 -36.07
CA ALA A 47 27.39 17.80 -35.97
C ALA A 47 27.69 16.36 -35.54
N THR A 48 28.82 15.75 -35.92
CA THR A 48 29.16 14.35 -35.58
C THR A 48 29.32 14.14 -34.06
N PRO A 49 30.15 14.92 -33.33
CA PRO A 49 30.22 14.81 -31.87
C PRO A 49 28.91 15.22 -31.17
N LEU A 50 28.14 16.14 -31.75
CA LEU A 50 26.83 16.55 -31.22
C LEU A 50 25.78 15.44 -31.37
N LEU A 51 25.82 14.67 -32.46
CA LEU A 51 25.00 13.48 -32.68
C LEU A 51 25.33 12.38 -31.66
N TYR A 52 26.61 12.11 -31.40
CA TYR A 52 27.02 11.16 -30.36
C TYR A 52 26.51 11.56 -28.98
N LEU A 53 26.57 12.86 -28.64
CA LEU A 53 26.04 13.38 -27.39
C LEU A 53 24.50 13.25 -27.32
N GLY A 54 23.81 13.48 -28.44
CA GLY A 54 22.36 13.28 -28.55
C GLY A 54 21.95 11.82 -28.31
N VAL A 55 22.64 10.85 -28.93
CA VAL A 55 22.39 9.42 -28.71
C VAL A 55 22.70 9.01 -27.27
N LEU A 56 23.78 9.53 -26.68
CA LEU A 56 24.13 9.27 -25.29
C LEU A 56 23.05 9.81 -24.31
N ILE A 57 22.57 11.03 -24.53
CA ILE A 57 21.49 11.61 -23.71
C ILE A 57 20.20 10.84 -23.92
N PHE A 58 19.87 10.47 -25.15
CA PHE A 58 18.64 9.71 -25.46
C PHE A 58 18.62 8.33 -24.80
N THR A 59 19.74 7.60 -24.86
CA THR A 59 19.89 6.30 -24.19
C THR A 59 19.86 6.45 -22.66
N LEU A 60 20.49 7.49 -22.10
CA LEU A 60 20.46 7.80 -20.67
C LEU A 60 19.03 8.13 -20.17
N ILE A 61 18.28 8.94 -20.93
CA ILE A 61 16.89 9.30 -20.60
C ILE A 61 16.01 8.05 -20.65
N THR A 62 16.13 7.24 -21.70
CA THR A 62 15.35 6.01 -21.86
C THR A 62 15.62 5.03 -20.71
N PHE A 63 16.89 4.84 -20.36
CA PHE A 63 17.30 4.01 -19.22
C PHE A 63 16.81 4.56 -17.88
N SER A 64 16.94 5.87 -17.65
CA SER A 64 16.47 6.55 -16.44
C SER A 64 14.96 6.37 -16.24
N ILE A 65 14.17 6.53 -17.32
CA ILE A 65 12.71 6.32 -17.28
C ILE A 65 12.39 4.85 -17.00
N TYR A 66 13.05 3.91 -17.69
CA TYR A 66 12.81 2.47 -17.51
C TYR A 66 13.08 2.03 -16.07
N HIS A 67 14.25 2.39 -15.53
CA HIS A 67 14.66 2.04 -14.18
C HIS A 67 13.80 2.72 -13.10
N ARG A 68 13.38 3.97 -13.34
CA ARG A 68 12.44 4.66 -12.44
C ARG A 68 11.07 3.98 -12.44
N ARG A 69 10.57 3.54 -13.59
CA ARG A 69 9.30 2.79 -13.70
C ARG A 69 9.35 1.46 -12.95
N THR A 70 10.42 0.68 -13.12
CA THR A 70 10.58 -0.59 -12.39
C THR A 70 10.67 -0.38 -10.88
N LYS A 71 11.37 0.67 -10.42
CA LYS A 71 11.40 1.01 -8.99
C LYS A 71 10.02 1.40 -8.46
N VAL A 72 9.22 2.13 -9.22
CA VAL A 72 7.84 2.47 -8.82
C VAL A 72 6.98 1.21 -8.71
N HIS A 73 7.08 0.26 -9.65
CA HIS A 73 6.36 -1.00 -9.58
C HIS A 73 6.78 -1.88 -8.39
N GLN A 74 8.08 -1.88 -8.06
CA GLN A 74 8.55 -2.56 -6.85
C GLN A 74 7.92 -1.94 -5.60
N LEU A 75 7.91 -0.62 -5.49
CA LEU A 75 7.28 0.10 -4.36
C LEU A 75 5.77 -0.16 -4.29
N GLN A 76 5.06 -0.22 -5.43
CA GLN A 76 3.63 -0.55 -5.47
C GLN A 76 3.34 -1.94 -4.91
N LYS A 77 4.17 -2.94 -5.21
CA LYS A 77 4.07 -4.29 -4.64
C LYS A 77 4.27 -4.30 -3.13
N LEU A 78 5.03 -3.35 -2.58
CA LEU A 78 5.19 -3.21 -1.14
C LEU A 78 3.96 -2.57 -0.51
N THR A 79 3.31 -1.65 -1.22
CA THR A 79 2.08 -0.98 -0.80
C THR A 79 0.89 -1.91 -0.78
N SER A 80 0.84 -2.93 -1.65
CA SER A 80 -0.27 -3.91 -1.67
C SER A 80 -0.39 -4.76 -0.41
N SER A 81 0.62 -4.79 0.47
CA SER A 81 0.52 -5.34 1.83
C SER A 81 0.54 -4.19 2.84
N SER A 82 -0.63 -3.60 3.10
CA SER A 82 -0.79 -2.54 4.11
C SER A 82 -0.36 -3.05 5.50
N LEU A 83 0.28 -2.18 6.28
CA LEU A 83 0.71 -2.54 7.66
C LEU A 83 -0.50 -2.71 8.61
N PHE A 84 -1.63 -2.12 8.24
CA PHE A 84 -2.88 -2.25 8.97
C PHE A 84 -3.74 -3.28 8.25
N ASN A 85 -3.86 -4.47 8.82
CA ASN A 85 -4.83 -5.44 8.31
C ASN A 85 -6.25 -4.90 8.54
N PRO A 86 -7.10 -4.90 7.51
CA PRO A 86 -8.52 -4.68 7.72
C PRO A 86 -9.07 -5.79 8.65
N GLU A 87 -9.99 -5.44 9.54
CA GLU A 87 -10.62 -6.39 10.49
C GLU A 87 -11.37 -7.53 9.77
N TYR A 88 -11.66 -7.38 8.48
CA TYR A 88 -12.22 -8.40 7.60
C TYR A 88 -11.34 -8.60 6.37
N GLU A 89 -11.33 -9.81 5.83
CA GLU A 89 -10.61 -10.16 4.61
C GLU A 89 -11.28 -9.45 3.42
N ILE A 90 -10.76 -8.28 3.06
CA ILE A 90 -11.13 -7.62 1.80
C ILE A 90 -10.52 -8.48 0.70
N LYS A 91 -11.35 -9.19 -0.07
CA LYS A 91 -10.85 -9.94 -1.21
C LYS A 91 -10.27 -8.95 -2.22
N ALA A 92 -9.08 -9.25 -2.74
CA ALA A 92 -8.37 -8.37 -3.69
C ALA A 92 -9.21 -8.02 -4.94
N GLU A 93 -10.21 -8.84 -5.27
CA GLU A 93 -11.19 -8.65 -6.33
C GLU A 93 -12.20 -7.51 -6.05
N ASP A 94 -12.57 -7.25 -4.79
CA ASP A 94 -13.45 -6.13 -4.42
C ASP A 94 -12.71 -4.78 -4.41
N VAL A 95 -11.39 -4.81 -4.14
CA VAL A 95 -10.52 -3.62 -4.18
C VAL A 95 -10.30 -3.10 -5.61
N LEU A 96 -10.29 -4.01 -6.60
CA LEU A 96 -10.07 -3.67 -8.01
C LEU A 96 -11.35 -3.23 -8.74
N SER A 97 -12.52 -3.68 -8.27
CA SER A 97 -13.82 -3.33 -8.87
C SER A 97 -14.33 -1.98 -8.39
N ALA A 98 -13.92 -1.57 -7.19
CA ALA A 98 -14.23 -0.27 -6.63
C ALA A 98 -13.19 0.76 -7.12
N ASN A 99 -13.56 1.62 -8.06
CA ASN A 99 -12.78 2.79 -8.50
C ASN A 99 -12.69 3.84 -7.36
N ILE A 100 -12.20 3.43 -6.19
CA ILE A 100 -12.16 4.26 -4.99
C ILE A 100 -10.80 4.97 -4.96
N ASP A 101 -10.80 6.25 -5.29
CA ASP A 101 -9.67 7.17 -5.15
C ASP A 101 -9.42 7.51 -3.66
N THR A 102 -9.31 6.52 -2.78
CA THR A 102 -8.90 6.77 -1.38
C THR A 102 -7.50 6.22 -1.13
N PRO A 103 -6.65 6.98 -0.43
CA PRO A 103 -5.28 6.58 -0.11
C PRO A 103 -5.24 5.41 0.88
N THR A 104 -6.35 5.00 1.50
CA THR A 104 -6.35 3.90 2.47
C THR A 104 -7.61 3.05 2.30
N ILE A 105 -7.50 2.09 1.38
CA ILE A 105 -8.57 1.15 1.01
C ILE A 105 -8.91 0.19 2.17
N ASP A 106 -8.01 0.05 3.16
CA ASP A 106 -8.16 -0.90 4.27
C ASP A 106 -8.96 -0.36 5.47
N SER A 107 -9.41 0.91 5.44
CA SER A 107 -10.21 1.47 6.54
C SER A 107 -11.69 1.19 6.34
N ILE A 108 -12.31 0.44 7.24
CA ILE A 108 -13.78 0.28 7.29
C ILE A 108 -14.50 1.65 7.24
N PRO A 109 -14.09 2.67 8.03
CA PRO A 109 -14.78 3.96 7.96
C PRO A 109 -14.51 4.78 6.69
N ALA A 110 -13.38 4.53 6.00
CA ALA A 110 -13.09 5.19 4.73
C ALA A 110 -13.95 4.59 3.61
N LEU A 111 -14.10 3.26 3.58
CA LEU A 111 -15.00 2.58 2.65
C LEU A 111 -16.47 2.98 2.88
N ILE A 112 -16.92 2.98 4.14
CA ILE A 112 -18.28 3.46 4.47
C ILE A 112 -18.48 4.90 4.00
N TYR A 113 -17.45 5.75 4.12
CA TYR A 113 -17.54 7.12 3.63
C TYR A 113 -17.67 7.21 2.11
N SER A 114 -16.87 6.45 1.34
CA SER A 114 -16.99 6.41 -0.13
C SER A 114 -18.33 5.86 -0.58
N ASP A 115 -18.80 4.77 0.01
CA ASP A 115 -20.07 4.13 -0.35
C ASP A 115 -21.25 5.07 -0.08
N LEU A 116 -21.22 5.78 1.06
CA LEU A 116 -22.25 6.78 1.38
C LEU A 116 -22.21 7.98 0.44
N LYS A 117 -21.03 8.35 -0.07
CA LYS A 117 -20.84 9.43 -1.03
C LYS A 117 -21.39 9.04 -2.40
N GLU A 118 -21.14 7.82 -2.85
CA GLU A 118 -21.71 7.27 -4.09
C GLU A 118 -23.24 7.20 -4.03
N LEU A 119 -23.79 6.78 -2.89
CA LEU A 119 -25.23 6.70 -2.68
C LEU A 119 -25.91 8.08 -2.48
N ASN A 120 -25.14 9.18 -2.49
CA ASN A 120 -25.63 10.53 -2.15
C ASN A 120 -26.45 10.55 -0.84
N ALA A 121 -25.91 9.89 0.19
CA ALA A 121 -26.56 9.79 1.48
C ALA A 121 -26.79 11.18 2.12
N HIS A 122 -27.68 11.21 3.12
CA HIS A 122 -27.99 12.44 3.82
C HIS A 122 -26.74 13.11 4.44
N GLU A 123 -26.67 14.43 4.37
CA GLU A 123 -25.50 15.23 4.77
C GLU A 123 -25.02 14.93 6.21
N LYS A 124 -25.94 14.69 7.16
CA LYS A 124 -25.56 14.33 8.54
C LYS A 124 -24.84 12.98 8.61
N MET A 125 -25.22 12.01 7.77
CA MET A 125 -24.55 10.71 7.71
C MET A 125 -23.14 10.87 7.16
N LEU A 126 -22.99 11.63 6.06
CA LEU A 126 -21.69 11.95 5.45
C LEU A 126 -20.74 12.66 6.42
N LYS A 127 -21.23 13.65 7.18
CA LYS A 127 -20.41 14.32 8.20
C LYS A 127 -20.01 13.36 9.32
N THR A 128 -20.92 12.47 9.73
CA THR A 128 -20.65 11.50 10.78
C THR A 128 -19.62 10.46 10.33
N SER A 129 -19.75 9.92 9.12
CA SER A 129 -18.78 8.98 8.57
C SER A 129 -17.42 9.64 8.34
N LEU A 130 -17.36 10.91 7.92
CA LEU A 130 -16.10 11.64 7.80
C LEU A 130 -15.39 11.78 9.15
N VAL A 131 -16.12 12.06 10.24
CA VAL A 131 -15.54 12.10 11.59
C VAL A 131 -15.03 10.73 12.03
N GLN A 132 -15.73 9.64 11.69
CA GLN A 132 -15.24 8.29 11.98
C GLN A 132 -14.00 7.93 11.17
N ARG A 133 -13.93 8.33 9.88
CA ARG A 133 -12.73 8.23 9.05
C ARG A 133 -11.56 8.99 9.68
N ALA A 134 -11.79 10.22 10.12
CA ALA A 134 -10.79 11.03 10.82
C ALA A 134 -10.30 10.38 12.12
N ALA A 135 -11.19 9.75 12.88
CA ALA A 135 -10.85 9.10 14.15
C ALA A 135 -9.95 7.86 13.96
N GLU A 136 -10.23 7.01 12.97
CA GLU A 136 -9.36 5.87 12.66
C GLU A 136 -8.04 6.31 12.02
N SER A 137 -8.05 7.32 11.14
CA SER A 137 -6.85 7.95 10.58
C SER A 137 -5.91 8.45 11.69
N MET A 138 -6.48 9.13 12.70
CA MET A 138 -5.74 9.60 13.87
C MET A 138 -5.20 8.47 14.76
N ARG A 139 -5.99 7.42 14.95
CA ARG A 139 -5.55 6.24 15.69
C ARG A 139 -4.33 5.60 15.05
N ARG A 140 -4.34 5.47 13.72
CA ARG A 140 -3.23 4.90 12.94
C ARG A 140 -1.97 5.76 13.02
N ILE A 141 -2.07 7.09 12.85
CA ILE A 141 -0.88 7.96 12.92
C ILE A 141 -0.25 7.97 14.32
N ILE A 142 -1.06 7.99 15.38
CA ILE A 142 -0.56 7.89 16.75
C ILE A 142 0.17 6.56 16.94
N LYS A 143 -0.42 5.46 16.46
CA LYS A 143 0.21 4.14 16.55
C LYS A 143 1.53 4.06 15.81
N LEU A 144 1.63 4.64 14.61
CA LEU A 144 2.87 4.67 13.81
C LEU A 144 3.96 5.49 14.50
N LYS A 145 3.60 6.62 15.13
CA LYS A 145 4.53 7.47 15.88
C LYS A 145 5.03 6.77 17.16
N GLU A 146 4.16 6.06 17.86
CA GLU A 146 4.54 5.27 19.04
C GLU A 146 5.51 4.14 18.69
N THR A 147 5.35 3.50 17.53
CA THR A 147 6.19 2.37 17.11
C THR A 147 7.48 2.79 16.40
N GLU A 148 7.59 4.05 15.96
CA GLU A 148 8.75 4.61 15.27
C GLU A 148 10.11 4.28 15.94
N PRO A 149 10.33 4.58 17.24
CA PRO A 149 11.61 4.30 17.87
C PRO A 149 11.93 2.80 17.92
N SER A 150 10.91 1.94 18.08
CA SER A 150 11.08 0.49 18.10
C SER A 150 11.51 -0.04 16.74
N ILE A 151 10.89 0.44 15.66
CA ILE A 151 11.23 0.06 14.29
C ILE A 151 12.64 0.53 13.92
N MET A 152 13.03 1.75 14.33
CA MET A 152 14.36 2.29 14.06
C MET A 152 15.47 1.48 14.74
N ILE A 153 15.24 1.04 15.98
CA ILE A 153 16.17 0.16 16.69
C ILE A 153 16.28 -1.21 15.99
N LEU A 154 15.17 -1.77 15.52
CA LEU A 154 15.19 -3.05 14.80
C LEU A 154 15.92 -2.93 13.45
N TYR A 155 15.77 -1.80 12.75
CA TYR A 155 16.44 -1.53 11.47
C TYR A 155 17.94 -1.35 11.63
N THR A 156 18.37 -0.52 12.59
CA THR A 156 19.80 -0.31 12.87
C THR A 156 20.52 -1.58 13.32
N LYS A 157 19.82 -2.49 14.00
CA LYS A 157 20.33 -3.82 14.39
C LYS A 157 20.30 -4.86 13.27
N GLY A 158 19.76 -4.54 12.10
CA GLY A 158 19.63 -5.48 10.98
C GLY A 158 18.62 -6.61 11.21
N LEU A 159 17.72 -6.49 12.18
CA LEU A 159 16.71 -7.51 12.52
C LEU A 159 15.46 -7.44 11.62
N ILE A 160 15.30 -6.34 10.88
CA ILE A 160 14.20 -6.12 9.92
C ILE A 160 14.78 -5.85 8.53
N GLY A 161 14.16 -6.41 7.50
CA GLY A 161 14.56 -6.17 6.12
C GLY A 161 14.30 -4.75 5.66
N ASP A 162 15.12 -4.25 4.73
CA ASP A 162 15.00 -2.91 4.12
C ASP A 162 13.63 -2.67 3.47
N ASP A 163 13.06 -3.73 2.91
CA ASP A 163 11.74 -3.76 2.31
C ASP A 163 10.62 -3.42 3.31
N SER A 164 10.69 -3.96 4.53
CA SER A 164 9.70 -3.71 5.58
C SER A 164 9.87 -2.33 6.21
N PHE A 165 11.09 -1.82 6.29
CA PHE A 165 11.34 -0.44 6.72
C PHE A 165 10.80 0.57 5.70
N LYS A 166 11.02 0.34 4.41
CA LYS A 166 10.42 1.15 3.32
C LYS A 166 8.91 1.13 3.34
N ARG A 167 8.29 -0.03 3.60
CA ARG A 167 6.83 -0.15 3.82
C ARG A 167 6.35 0.74 4.95
N TYR A 168 7.01 0.69 6.10
CA TYR A 168 6.67 1.56 7.24
C TYR A 168 6.73 3.05 6.86
N GLN A 169 7.82 3.49 6.22
CA GLN A 169 7.96 4.89 5.78
C GLN A 169 6.88 5.31 4.78
N MET A 170 6.50 4.41 3.87
CA MET A 170 5.41 4.64 2.93
C MET A 170 4.08 4.77 3.65
N GLN A 171 3.79 3.89 4.61
CA GLN A 171 2.57 3.91 5.40
C GLN A 171 2.40 5.22 6.18
N VAL A 172 3.48 5.74 6.76
CA VAL A 172 3.47 7.05 7.45
C VAL A 172 3.04 8.16 6.50
N LYS A 173 3.64 8.22 5.30
CA LYS A 173 3.28 9.21 4.28
C LYS A 173 1.85 9.07 3.77
N LEU A 174 1.39 7.83 3.62
CA LEU A 174 0.03 7.53 3.20
C LEU A 174 -0.99 8.03 4.22
N GLN A 175 -0.69 7.82 5.51
CA GLN A 175 -1.53 8.27 6.62
C GLN A 175 -1.59 9.79 6.72
N ASP A 176 -0.46 10.48 6.50
CA ASP A 176 -0.40 11.95 6.44
C ASP A 176 -1.20 12.50 5.25
N ALA A 177 -1.11 11.84 4.09
CA ALA A 177 -1.88 12.20 2.90
C ALA A 177 -3.39 12.03 3.14
N GLU A 178 -3.81 10.94 3.79
CA GLU A 178 -5.20 10.72 4.16
C GLU A 178 -5.72 11.82 5.10
N MET A 179 -4.95 12.22 6.11
CA MET A 179 -5.34 13.34 6.98
C MET A 179 -5.51 14.65 6.18
N MET A 180 -4.62 14.92 5.22
CA MET A 180 -4.74 16.12 4.39
C MET A 180 -5.98 16.09 3.48
N GLU A 181 -6.37 14.92 2.97
CA GLU A 181 -7.60 14.76 2.19
C GLU A 181 -8.85 14.99 3.05
N ILE A 182 -8.91 14.37 4.24
CA ILE A 182 -10.01 14.59 5.20
C ILE A 182 -10.13 16.06 5.56
N ALA A 183 -9.00 16.75 5.76
CA ALA A 183 -8.97 18.18 6.04
C ALA A 183 -9.57 19.02 4.91
N LYS A 184 -9.30 18.65 3.65
CA LYS A 184 -9.87 19.32 2.46
C LYS A 184 -11.36 19.02 2.31
N GLU A 185 -11.76 17.79 2.54
CA GLU A 185 -13.15 17.35 2.44
C GLU A 185 -14.03 17.97 3.53
N ALA A 186 -13.50 18.11 4.75
CA ALA A 186 -14.15 18.84 5.83
C ALA A 186 -14.37 20.32 5.47
N GLU A 187 -13.37 20.96 4.85
CA GLU A 187 -13.50 22.36 4.40
C GLU A 187 -14.58 22.52 3.33
N ASN A 188 -14.73 21.53 2.45
CA ASN A 188 -15.78 21.52 1.42
C ASN A 188 -17.19 21.45 2.01
N TYR A 189 -17.39 20.72 3.12
CA TYR A 189 -18.70 20.68 3.79
C TYR A 189 -19.03 21.94 4.56
N LYS A 190 -18.05 22.53 5.25
CA LYS A 190 -18.22 23.76 6.02
C LYS A 190 -16.88 24.46 6.18
N GLN A 191 -16.85 25.74 5.82
CA GLN A 191 -15.67 26.58 5.99
C GLN A 191 -15.20 26.60 7.45
N GLY A 192 -13.90 26.38 7.67
CA GLY A 192 -13.27 26.32 8.99
C GLY A 192 -13.51 25.01 9.76
N TRP A 193 -14.24 24.03 9.22
CA TRP A 193 -14.44 22.75 9.90
C TRP A 193 -13.16 21.91 9.92
N SER A 194 -12.27 22.09 8.94
CA SER A 194 -10.95 21.46 8.88
C SER A 194 -10.11 21.63 10.15
N ARG A 195 -10.26 22.78 10.84
CA ARG A 195 -9.52 23.08 12.09
C ARG A 195 -10.11 22.38 13.32
N THR A 196 -11.40 22.06 13.28
CA THR A 196 -12.14 21.54 14.45
C THR A 196 -12.43 20.05 14.36
N ILE A 197 -12.41 19.46 13.15
CA ILE A 197 -12.69 18.04 12.94
C ILE A 197 -11.69 17.12 13.65
N PHE A 198 -10.40 17.46 13.67
CA PHE A 198 -9.37 16.61 14.28
C PHE A 198 -9.44 16.56 15.81
N PRO A 199 -9.59 17.68 16.54
CA PRO A 199 -9.88 17.63 17.98
C PRO A 199 -11.12 16.80 18.32
N ILE A 200 -12.20 16.95 17.56
CA ILE A 200 -13.44 16.17 17.76
C ILE A 200 -13.18 14.68 17.48
N ALA A 201 -12.47 14.37 16.39
CA ALA A 201 -12.12 13.00 16.03
C ALA A 201 -11.22 12.34 17.09
N GLN A 202 -10.34 13.10 17.76
CA GLN A 202 -9.52 12.62 18.86
C GLN A 202 -10.37 12.18 20.06
N GLU A 203 -11.37 12.98 20.43
CA GLU A 203 -12.31 12.62 21.50
C GLU A 203 -13.13 11.37 21.15
N VAL A 204 -13.62 11.28 19.91
CA VAL A 204 -14.34 10.11 19.39
C VAL A 204 -13.44 8.87 19.43
N MET A 205 -12.20 8.97 18.95
CA MET A 205 -11.21 7.89 18.99
C MET A 205 -10.97 7.40 20.41
N MET A 206 -10.77 8.32 21.37
CA MET A 206 -10.57 7.97 22.78
C MET A 206 -11.81 7.29 23.36
N ASN A 207 -13.01 7.80 23.05
CA ASN A 207 -14.26 7.20 23.50
C ASN A 207 -14.45 5.77 22.96
N GLN A 208 -14.16 5.55 21.67
CA GLN A 208 -14.18 4.22 21.06
C GLN A 208 -13.16 3.28 21.73
N ALA A 209 -11.95 3.74 22.01
CA ALA A 209 -10.93 2.96 22.71
C ALA A 209 -11.39 2.54 24.11
N LEU A 210 -12.02 3.45 24.87
CA LEU A 210 -12.59 3.15 26.19
C LEU A 210 -13.72 2.12 26.09
N ARG A 211 -14.63 2.27 25.13
CA ARG A 211 -15.72 1.30 24.90
C ARG A 211 -15.20 -0.09 24.55
N ARG A 212 -14.22 -0.18 23.64
CA ARG A 212 -13.56 -1.45 23.28
C ARG A 212 -12.94 -2.11 24.53
N ARG A 213 -12.28 -1.32 25.39
CA ARG A 213 -11.70 -1.84 26.64
C ARG A 213 -12.76 -2.34 27.61
N ILE A 214 -13.85 -1.60 27.84
CA ILE A 214 -14.96 -2.02 28.70
C ILE A 214 -15.59 -3.31 28.17
N ASN A 215 -15.85 -3.39 26.86
CA ASN A 215 -16.40 -4.59 26.23
C ASN A 215 -15.48 -5.80 26.43
N SER A 216 -14.16 -5.64 26.23
CA SER A 216 -13.19 -6.72 26.47
C SER A 216 -13.14 -7.17 27.95
N ILE A 217 -13.43 -6.27 28.90
CA ILE A 217 -13.52 -6.62 30.32
C ILE A 217 -14.78 -7.44 30.58
N ASN A 218 -15.91 -7.03 30.01
CA ASN A 218 -17.16 -7.77 30.12
C ASN A 218 -17.07 -9.16 29.49
N GLU A 219 -16.41 -9.30 28.34
CA GLU A 219 -16.15 -10.59 27.71
C GLU A 219 -15.24 -11.48 28.57
N ARG A 220 -14.13 -10.92 29.06
CA ARG A 220 -13.25 -11.64 29.99
C ARG A 220 -13.98 -12.05 31.26
N LYS A 221 -14.89 -11.22 31.79
CA LYS A 221 -15.73 -11.58 32.93
C LYS A 221 -16.61 -12.80 32.63
N LYS A 222 -17.28 -12.84 31.47
CA LYS A 222 -18.07 -14.00 31.06
C LYS A 222 -17.22 -15.26 30.94
N ILE A 223 -16.03 -15.14 30.35
CA ILE A 223 -15.07 -16.24 30.26
C ILE A 223 -14.71 -16.72 31.67
N MET A 224 -14.36 -15.81 32.59
CA MET A 224 -14.00 -16.12 33.97
C MET A 224 -15.16 -16.74 34.78
N GLU A 225 -16.40 -16.32 34.53
CA GLU A 225 -17.60 -16.89 35.15
C GLU A 225 -17.88 -18.31 34.64
N ASN A 226 -17.74 -18.54 33.33
CA ASN A 226 -17.80 -19.87 32.74
C ASN A 226 -16.60 -20.76 33.13
N LEU A 227 -15.52 -20.15 33.61
CA LEU A 227 -14.36 -20.80 34.21
C LEU A 227 -14.60 -21.17 35.69
N THR A 228 -15.83 -21.09 36.22
CA THR A 228 -16.19 -21.81 37.45
C THR A 228 -15.65 -23.23 37.35
N TYR A 229 -14.67 -23.45 38.21
CA TYR A 229 -13.56 -24.35 38.03
C TYR A 229 -14.01 -25.79 37.74
N LYS A 230 -13.67 -26.30 36.55
CA LYS A 230 -13.56 -27.75 36.32
C LYS A 230 -12.63 -28.33 37.41
N GLY A 231 -13.22 -28.92 38.45
CA GLY A 231 -12.51 -29.47 39.61
C GLY A 231 -12.91 -28.91 40.99
N VAL A 232 -13.54 -27.74 41.08
CA VAL A 232 -14.09 -27.25 42.39
C VAL A 232 -15.45 -27.86 42.69
N GLU A 233 -16.16 -28.37 41.69
CA GLU A 233 -17.41 -29.14 41.88
C GLU A 233 -17.19 -30.32 42.82
N ASN A 234 -16.14 -31.11 42.61
CA ASN A 234 -15.77 -32.24 43.47
C ASN A 234 -15.47 -31.79 44.91
N VAL A 235 -14.73 -30.68 45.07
CA VAL A 235 -14.40 -30.13 46.40
C VAL A 235 -15.66 -29.60 47.09
N MET A 236 -16.57 -28.97 46.34
CA MET A 236 -17.82 -28.45 46.85
C MET A 236 -18.76 -29.58 47.29
N ASP A 237 -18.80 -30.67 46.54
CA ASP A 237 -19.62 -31.84 46.86
C ASP A 237 -19.04 -32.63 48.05
N ASP A 238 -17.71 -32.74 48.16
CA ASP A 238 -17.03 -33.28 49.35
C ASP A 238 -17.34 -32.45 50.61
N ILE A 239 -17.35 -31.12 50.50
CA ILE A 239 -17.69 -30.22 51.60
C ILE A 239 -19.16 -30.40 52.01
N LYS A 240 -20.09 -30.50 51.05
CA LYS A 240 -21.52 -30.75 51.34
C LYS A 240 -21.72 -32.09 52.04
N ALA A 241 -21.09 -33.16 51.55
CA ALA A 241 -21.18 -34.50 52.15
C ALA A 241 -20.68 -34.51 53.61
N ARG A 242 -19.58 -33.79 53.90
CA ARG A 242 -19.09 -33.62 55.28
C ARG A 242 -20.08 -32.88 56.16
N ILE A 243 -20.71 -31.81 55.69
CA ILE A 243 -21.71 -31.05 56.46
C ILE A 243 -22.92 -31.92 56.81
N ASP A 244 -23.42 -32.72 55.86
CA ASP A 244 -24.59 -33.57 56.09
C ASP A 244 -24.30 -34.69 57.11
N SER A 245 -23.09 -35.27 57.07
CA SER A 245 -22.66 -36.24 58.07
C SER A 245 -22.59 -35.65 59.49
N ILE A 246 -22.18 -34.39 59.63
CA ILE A 246 -22.13 -33.68 60.91
C ILE A 246 -23.55 -33.41 61.43
N LYS A 247 -24.47 -32.97 60.56
CA LYS A 247 -25.88 -32.76 60.94
C LYS A 247 -26.55 -34.04 61.42
N ILE A 248 -26.34 -35.16 60.75
CA ILE A 248 -26.90 -36.46 61.15
C ILE A 248 -26.38 -36.89 62.53
N ASN A 249 -25.11 -36.64 62.83
CA ASN A 249 -24.52 -36.95 64.15
C ASN A 249 -25.02 -36.03 65.27
N ILE A 250 -25.38 -34.78 64.97
CA ILE A 250 -25.97 -33.86 65.95
C ILE A 250 -27.42 -34.26 66.28
N VAL A 251 -28.19 -34.76 65.30
CA VAL A 251 -29.59 -35.18 65.51
C VAL A 251 -29.71 -36.52 66.25
N LYS A 252 -28.67 -37.35 66.23
CA LYS A 252 -28.64 -38.65 66.93
C LYS A 252 -28.21 -38.60 68.40
N LYS A 253 -27.82 -37.42 68.90
CA LYS A 253 -27.37 -37.21 70.29
C LYS A 253 -28.41 -36.42 71.06
#